data_AF-A0A8A4TJV1-F1
#
_entry.id   AF-A0A8A4TJV1-F1
#
_cell.length_a   1.000
_cell.length_b   1.000
_cell.length_c   1.000
_cell.angle_alpha   90.00
_cell.angle_beta   90.00
_cell.angle_gamma   90.00
#
_symmetry.space_group_name_H-M   'P 1'
#
loop_
_entity.id
_entity.type
_entity.pdbx_description
1 polymer ?
#
loop_
_entity_poly.entity_id
_entity_poly.type
_entity_poly.pdbx_seq_one_letter_code
_entity_poly.pdbx_strand_id
1 'polypeptide(L)'
;METAAIALAEQNEALKQALARKDAQIATLDQHIGLLEEQLRLLKAKAFGPKSERMSQLVGQQALFDMDALEAEEKPADDEPASDEDARETITYERRKKRGPQPFPEHLPREIRKHELPPEERQCTCCGEEMTVLGKDVTRELEYEPAVAKVIEHHHYS
;
A
#
# COMPACT_ATOMS: atom_id res chain seq x y z
N MET A 1 -39.02 -29.81 58.02
CA MET A 1 -39.05 -30.23 56.60
C MET A 1 -39.18 -29.01 55.70
N GLU A 2 -40.19 -28.16 55.89
CA GLU A 2 -40.41 -26.95 55.06
C GLU A 2 -39.29 -25.90 55.19
N THR A 3 -38.74 -25.68 56.38
CA THR A 3 -37.65 -24.71 56.60
C THR A 3 -36.35 -25.08 55.89
N ALA A 4 -36.04 -26.38 55.80
CA ALA A 4 -34.86 -26.88 55.08
C ALA A 4 -35.02 -26.75 53.56
N ALA A 5 -36.24 -26.91 53.04
CA ALA A 5 -36.55 -26.71 51.63
C ALA A 5 -36.42 -25.24 51.22
N ILE A 6 -36.85 -24.31 52.09
CA ILE A 6 -36.70 -22.87 51.88
C ILE A 6 -35.22 -22.47 51.88
N ALA A 7 -34.44 -22.93 52.87
CA ALA A 7 -33.00 -22.64 52.92
C ALA A 7 -32.23 -23.18 51.71
N LEU A 8 -32.60 -24.36 51.20
CA LEU A 8 -32.00 -24.92 49.98
C LEU A 8 -32.38 -24.12 48.73
N ALA A 9 -33.62 -23.60 48.65
CA ALA A 9 -34.04 -22.75 47.55
C ALA A 9 -33.28 -21.40 47.55
N GLU A 10 -33.12 -20.78 48.71
CA GLU A 10 -32.33 -19.55 48.89
C GLU A 10 -30.85 -19.75 48.50
N GLN A 11 -30.24 -20.87 48.91
CA GLN A 11 -28.87 -21.21 48.50
C GLN A 11 -28.74 -21.40 46.99
N ASN A 12 -29.70 -22.09 46.36
CA ASN A 12 -29.71 -22.26 44.90
C ASN A 12 -29.87 -20.93 44.16
N GLU A 13 -30.68 -20.02 44.69
CA GLU A 13 -30.86 -18.70 44.12
C GLU A 13 -29.59 -17.85 44.25
N ALA A 14 -28.94 -17.87 45.42
CA ALA A 14 -27.66 -17.22 45.63
C ALA A 14 -26.56 -17.75 44.70
N LEU A 15 -26.51 -19.07 44.48
CA LEU A 15 -25.58 -19.69 43.54
C LEU A 15 -25.86 -19.29 42.08
N LYS A 16 -27.13 -19.23 41.67
CA LYS A 16 -27.52 -18.73 40.34
C LYS A 16 -27.13 -17.27 40.13
N GLN A 17 -27.34 -16.42 41.13
CA GLN A 17 -26.92 -15.03 41.07
C GLN A 17 -25.39 -14.89 41.00
N ALA A 18 -24.64 -15.73 41.72
CA ALA A 18 -23.19 -15.75 41.66
C ALA A 18 -22.67 -16.20 40.28
N LEU A 19 -23.28 -17.23 39.68
CA LEU A 19 -22.97 -17.68 38.32
C LEU A 19 -23.25 -16.59 37.30
N ALA A 20 -24.42 -15.95 37.34
CA ALA A 20 -24.77 -14.87 36.42
C ALA A 20 -23.79 -13.68 36.50
N ARG A 21 -23.30 -13.34 37.70
CA ARG A 21 -22.26 -12.31 37.88
C ARG A 21 -20.93 -12.74 37.27
N LYS A 22 -20.55 -14.01 37.43
CA LYS A 22 -19.33 -14.55 36.83
C LYS A 22 -19.41 -14.60 35.32
N ASP A 23 -20.54 -15.01 34.76
CA ASP A 23 -20.76 -15.03 33.30
C ASP A 23 -20.70 -13.63 32.71
N ALA A 24 -21.30 -12.64 33.38
CA ALA A 24 -21.19 -11.24 32.98
C ALA A 24 -19.72 -10.76 33.02
N GLN A 25 -18.96 -11.13 34.06
CA GLN A 25 -17.55 -10.78 34.17
C GLN A 25 -16.71 -11.46 33.06
N ILE A 26 -16.96 -12.72 32.75
CA ILE A 26 -16.30 -13.44 31.65
C ILE A 26 -16.57 -12.75 30.33
N ALA A 27 -17.84 -12.42 30.04
CA ALA A 27 -18.20 -11.70 28.81
C ALA A 27 -17.46 -10.37 28.67
N THR A 28 -17.31 -9.60 29.76
CA THR A 28 -16.53 -8.34 29.73
C THR A 28 -15.05 -8.57 29.49
N LEU A 29 -14.47 -9.62 30.07
CA LEU A 29 -13.06 -9.97 29.90
C LEU A 29 -12.79 -10.45 28.48
N ASP A 30 -13.66 -11.28 27.90
CA ASP A 30 -13.54 -11.77 26.53
C ASP A 30 -13.61 -10.62 25.52
N GLN A 31 -14.51 -9.65 25.74
CA GLN A 31 -14.55 -8.42 24.93
C GLN A 31 -13.23 -7.64 25.01
N HIS A 32 -12.66 -7.52 26.21
CA HIS A 32 -11.41 -6.81 26.40
C HIS A 32 -10.22 -7.55 25.77
N ILE A 33 -10.19 -8.88 25.87
CA ILE A 33 -9.19 -9.74 25.22
C ILE A 33 -9.27 -9.56 23.70
N GLY A 34 -10.45 -9.64 23.10
CA GLY A 34 -10.61 -9.44 21.65
C GLY A 34 -10.12 -8.06 21.19
N LEU A 35 -10.42 -7.01 21.95
CA LEU A 35 -9.91 -5.66 21.65
C LEU A 35 -8.38 -5.59 21.72
N LEU A 36 -7.77 -6.19 22.74
CA LEU A 36 -6.31 -6.22 22.91
C LEU A 36 -5.63 -7.05 21.81
N GLU A 37 -6.22 -8.18 21.41
CA GLU A 37 -5.72 -9.01 20.32
C GLU A 37 -5.71 -8.26 18.99
N GLU A 38 -6.78 -7.52 18.68
CA GLU A 38 -6.83 -6.69 17.46
C GLU A 38 -5.81 -5.55 17.51
N GLN A 39 -5.64 -4.89 18.67
CA GLN A 39 -4.58 -3.88 18.83
C GLN A 39 -3.19 -4.49 18.64
N LEU A 40 -2.93 -5.67 19.20
CA LEU A 40 -1.66 -6.39 19.01
C LEU A 40 -1.45 -6.79 17.55
N ARG A 41 -2.50 -7.25 16.87
CA ARG A 41 -2.46 -7.56 15.43
C ARG A 41 -2.08 -6.33 14.62
N LEU A 42 -2.71 -5.19 14.88
CA LEU A 42 -2.41 -3.91 14.23
C LEU A 42 -0.98 -3.44 14.50
N LEU A 43 -0.51 -3.54 15.74
CA LEU A 43 0.85 -3.16 16.12
C LEU A 43 1.88 -4.08 15.48
N LYS A 44 1.64 -5.39 15.44
CA LYS A 44 2.51 -6.35 14.73
C LYS A 44 2.54 -6.09 13.23
N ALA A 45 1.39 -5.81 12.61
CA ALA A 45 1.33 -5.40 11.21
C ALA A 45 2.10 -4.09 10.97
N LYS A 46 2.03 -3.13 11.89
CA LYS A 46 2.84 -1.90 11.83
C LYS A 46 4.33 -2.17 12.05
N ALA A 47 4.72 -3.03 12.99
CA ALA A 47 6.13 -3.25 13.31
C ALA A 47 6.83 -4.14 12.27
N PHE A 48 6.15 -5.21 11.83
CA PHE A 48 6.71 -6.30 11.05
C PHE A 48 5.99 -6.56 9.72
N GLY A 49 4.92 -5.81 9.42
CA GLY A 49 4.23 -5.92 8.14
C GLY A 49 5.12 -5.51 6.97
N PRO A 50 4.80 -5.96 5.76
CA PRO A 50 5.61 -5.70 4.59
C PRO A 50 5.73 -4.18 4.37
N LYS A 51 6.97 -3.68 4.33
CA LYS A 51 7.28 -2.27 4.05
C LYS A 51 6.66 -1.78 2.74
N SER A 52 6.18 -2.67 1.86
CA SER A 52 5.51 -2.32 0.60
C SER A 52 4.17 -1.60 0.79
N GLU A 53 3.42 -1.86 1.87
CA GLU A 53 2.15 -1.12 2.12
C GLU A 53 2.41 0.29 2.65
N ARG A 54 3.41 0.43 3.53
CA ARG A 54 3.93 1.74 3.92
C ARG A 54 4.49 2.49 2.72
N MET A 55 5.24 1.80 1.86
CA MET A 55 5.76 2.40 0.64
C MET A 55 4.63 2.79 -0.32
N SER A 56 3.55 2.01 -0.46
CA SER A 56 2.45 2.40 -1.36
C SER A 56 1.66 3.62 -0.86
N GLN A 57 1.45 3.74 0.46
CA GLN A 57 0.80 4.92 1.03
C GLN A 57 1.72 6.13 1.09
N LEU A 58 3.00 5.93 1.45
CA LEU A 58 4.00 6.99 1.50
C LEU A 58 4.38 7.46 0.11
N VAL A 59 4.55 6.58 -0.89
CA VAL A 59 4.78 6.98 -2.30
C VAL A 59 3.56 7.69 -2.87
N GLY A 60 2.33 7.30 -2.50
CA GLY A 60 1.13 8.04 -2.91
C GLY A 60 1.03 9.46 -2.32
N GLN A 61 1.56 9.69 -1.11
CA GLN A 61 1.59 11.02 -0.49
C GLN A 61 2.86 11.82 -0.81
N GLN A 62 4.04 11.20 -0.84
CA GLN A 62 5.30 11.83 -1.24
C GLN A 62 5.30 12.21 -2.71
N ALA A 63 4.71 11.41 -3.61
CA ALA A 63 4.56 11.82 -5.01
C ALA A 63 3.68 13.07 -5.17
N LEU A 64 2.89 13.44 -4.15
CA LEU A 64 2.12 14.67 -4.09
C LEU A 64 2.93 15.89 -3.61
N PHE A 65 4.08 15.68 -2.94
CA PHE A 65 4.93 16.74 -2.38
C PHE A 65 6.32 16.83 -3.01
N ASP A 66 6.82 15.75 -3.64
CA ASP A 66 8.18 15.65 -4.20
C ASP A 66 8.25 15.97 -5.70
N MET A 67 7.15 16.40 -6.33
CA MET A 67 7.18 16.87 -7.74
C MET A 67 8.05 18.12 -7.94
N ASP A 68 8.39 18.85 -6.86
CA ASP A 68 9.23 20.06 -6.91
C ASP A 68 10.66 19.84 -6.39
N ALA A 69 11.01 18.67 -5.84
CA ALA A 69 12.29 18.46 -5.12
C ALA A 69 13.27 17.47 -5.77
N LEU A 70 12.91 16.84 -6.89
CA LEU A 70 13.68 15.76 -7.54
C LEU A 70 14.97 16.20 -8.29
N GLU A 71 15.39 17.46 -8.23
CA GLU A 71 16.64 17.92 -8.87
C GLU A 71 17.86 17.98 -7.93
N ALA A 72 17.73 17.69 -6.65
CA ALA A 72 18.84 17.78 -5.71
C ALA A 72 19.04 16.50 -4.89
N GLU A 73 20.29 16.03 -4.87
CA GLU A 73 20.87 15.08 -3.90
C GLU A 73 20.91 13.59 -4.29
N GLU A 74 21.66 13.30 -5.35
CA GLU A 74 22.46 12.07 -5.44
C GLU A 74 23.73 12.23 -4.57
N LYS A 75 23.78 11.62 -3.37
CA LYS A 75 25.03 11.28 -2.68
C LYS A 75 24.90 9.99 -1.88
N PRO A 76 25.81 9.01 -2.03
CA PRO A 76 25.90 7.88 -1.10
C PRO A 76 26.69 8.31 0.15
N ALA A 77 26.16 7.96 1.33
CA ALA A 77 26.84 8.14 2.61
C ALA A 77 27.69 6.89 2.91
N ASP A 78 28.98 7.12 3.17
CA ASP A 78 29.89 6.19 3.83
C ASP A 78 29.48 6.02 5.30
N ASP A 79 29.42 4.78 5.80
CA ASP A 79 29.53 4.50 7.24
C ASP A 79 29.93 3.04 7.50
N GLU A 80 31.11 2.88 8.09
CA GLU A 80 31.56 1.78 8.96
C GLU A 80 32.44 2.41 10.06
N PRO A 81 32.67 1.80 11.25
CA PRO A 81 32.49 0.37 11.59
C PRO A 81 31.88 0.08 12.98
N ALA A 82 31.46 -1.17 13.23
CA ALA A 82 31.49 -1.76 14.57
C ALA A 82 31.57 -3.30 14.51
N SER A 83 32.54 -3.84 15.24
CA SER A 83 32.85 -5.26 15.42
C SER A 83 31.75 -6.01 16.17
N ASP A 84 31.49 -7.25 15.75
CA ASP A 84 31.30 -8.40 16.65
C ASP A 84 31.42 -9.67 15.79
N GLU A 85 32.50 -10.42 16.05
CA GLU A 85 32.70 -11.78 15.57
C GLU A 85 31.88 -12.73 16.43
N ASP A 86 30.88 -13.40 15.86
CA ASP A 86 30.63 -14.83 16.09
C ASP A 86 29.46 -15.33 15.20
N ALA A 87 29.74 -16.38 14.43
CA ALA A 87 28.84 -17.21 13.63
C ALA A 87 27.89 -16.51 12.64
N ARG A 88 28.44 -15.94 11.55
CA ARG A 88 27.64 -15.57 10.37
C ARG A 88 27.53 -16.76 9.41
N GLU A 89 26.46 -17.54 9.53
CA GLU A 89 26.06 -18.45 8.45
C GLU A 89 25.66 -17.61 7.23
N THR A 90 26.38 -17.79 6.12
CA THR A 90 26.09 -17.07 4.89
C THR A 90 24.95 -17.77 4.16
N ILE A 91 23.72 -17.28 4.35
CA ILE A 91 22.56 -17.74 3.58
C ILE A 91 22.65 -17.13 2.18
N THR A 92 23.09 -17.90 1.20
CA THR A 92 23.01 -17.53 -0.21
C THR A 92 21.58 -17.73 -0.70
N TYR A 93 20.81 -16.64 -0.83
CA TYR A 93 19.50 -16.68 -1.44
C TYR A 93 19.59 -16.24 -2.91
N GLU A 94 18.99 -17.01 -3.81
CA GLU A 94 18.81 -16.60 -5.19
C GLU A 94 17.69 -15.57 -5.27
N ARG A 95 18.05 -14.30 -5.48
CA ARG A 95 17.06 -13.24 -5.71
C ARG A 95 16.50 -13.39 -7.12
N ARG A 96 15.21 -13.69 -7.23
CA ARG A 96 14.49 -13.58 -8.51
C ARG A 96 14.73 -12.19 -9.08
N LYS A 97 15.38 -12.10 -10.25
CA LYS A 97 15.53 -10.84 -10.98
C LYS A 97 14.16 -10.20 -11.07
N LYS A 98 14.02 -9.00 -10.50
CA LYS A 98 12.82 -8.20 -10.68
C LYS A 98 12.64 -8.04 -12.19
N ARG A 99 11.60 -8.66 -12.73
CA ARG A 99 11.20 -8.38 -14.12
C ARG A 99 10.80 -6.91 -14.11
N GLY A 100 11.42 -6.11 -14.99
CA GLY A 100 11.05 -4.72 -15.16
C GLY A 100 9.57 -4.57 -15.52
N PRO A 101 9.06 -3.34 -15.61
CA PRO A 101 7.68 -3.08 -16.02
C PRO A 101 7.37 -3.85 -17.30
N GLN A 102 6.22 -4.55 -17.33
CA GLN A 102 5.80 -5.19 -18.56
C GLN A 102 5.51 -4.12 -19.62
N PRO A 103 5.99 -4.28 -20.85
CA PRO A 103 5.69 -3.34 -21.92
C PRO A 103 4.19 -3.36 -22.24
N PHE A 104 3.66 -2.22 -22.68
CA PHE A 104 2.30 -2.16 -23.21
C PHE A 104 2.14 -3.06 -24.45
N PRO A 105 0.97 -3.70 -24.64
CA PRO A 105 0.72 -4.56 -25.80
C PRO A 105 0.95 -3.86 -27.14
N GLU A 106 1.52 -4.58 -28.11
CA GLU A 106 1.88 -4.02 -29.43
C GLU A 106 0.67 -3.76 -30.33
N HIS A 107 -0.46 -4.41 -30.09
CA HIS A 107 -1.69 -4.25 -30.86
C HIS A 107 -2.48 -2.99 -30.51
N LEU A 108 -2.12 -2.29 -29.42
CA LEU A 108 -2.76 -1.03 -29.06
C LEU A 108 -2.27 0.10 -30.00
N PRO A 109 -3.16 0.97 -30.49
CA PRO A 109 -2.76 2.13 -31.29
C PRO A 109 -1.86 3.04 -30.46
N ARG A 110 -0.82 3.60 -31.10
CA ARG A 110 0.13 4.52 -30.46
C ARG A 110 0.00 5.91 -31.08
N GLU A 111 -0.32 6.90 -30.26
CA GLU A 111 -0.20 8.31 -30.62
C GLU A 111 1.18 8.83 -30.19
N ILE A 112 1.95 9.42 -31.12
CA ILE A 112 3.28 9.97 -30.83
C ILE A 112 3.16 11.48 -30.68
N ARG A 113 3.22 11.98 -29.44
CA ARG A 113 3.33 13.41 -29.14
C ARG A 113 4.80 13.81 -29.11
N LYS A 114 5.21 14.69 -30.03
CA LYS A 114 6.58 15.21 -30.10
C LYS A 114 6.69 16.48 -29.28
N HIS A 115 7.59 16.49 -28.31
CA HIS A 115 7.96 17.68 -27.54
C HIS A 115 9.32 18.15 -28.07
N GLU A 116 9.30 19.11 -29.00
CA GLU A 116 10.51 19.71 -29.57
C GLU A 116 10.67 21.16 -29.08
N LEU A 117 11.91 21.62 -28.95
CA LEU A 117 12.17 23.03 -28.59
C LEU A 117 11.61 23.98 -29.67
N PRO A 118 11.19 25.20 -29.31
CA PRO A 118 10.89 26.25 -30.27
C PRO A 118 12.11 26.56 -31.17
N PRO A 119 11.92 27.05 -32.41
CA PRO A 119 13.03 27.32 -33.34
C PRO A 119 14.04 28.33 -32.78
N GLU A 120 13.58 29.29 -31.98
CA GLU A 120 14.43 30.32 -31.35
C GLU A 120 15.42 29.72 -30.33
N GLU A 121 15.04 28.60 -29.71
CA GLU A 121 15.85 27.91 -28.69
C GLU A 121 16.69 26.76 -29.28
N ARG A 122 16.55 26.48 -30.58
CA ARG A 122 17.36 25.49 -31.30
C ARG A 122 18.70 26.04 -31.76
N GLN A 123 19.02 27.30 -31.48
CA GLN A 123 20.29 27.91 -31.85
C GLN A 123 21.26 27.89 -30.67
N CYS A 124 22.48 27.41 -30.91
CA CYS A 124 23.53 27.42 -29.91
C CYS A 124 23.91 28.86 -29.54
N THR A 125 23.85 29.20 -28.26
CA THR A 125 24.18 30.54 -27.76
C THR A 125 25.67 30.91 -27.91
N CYS A 126 26.54 29.92 -28.12
CA CYS A 126 27.98 30.10 -28.30
C CYS A 126 28.40 30.33 -29.76
N CYS A 127 27.84 29.58 -30.71
CA CYS A 127 28.27 29.59 -32.11
C CYS A 127 27.16 29.96 -33.12
N GLY A 128 25.89 30.06 -32.69
CA GLY A 128 24.75 30.39 -33.54
C GLY A 128 24.31 29.26 -34.49
N GLU A 129 24.94 28.09 -34.42
CA GLU A 129 24.59 26.93 -35.23
C GLU A 129 23.35 26.21 -34.69
N GLU A 130 22.62 25.52 -35.57
CA GLU A 130 21.44 24.74 -35.21
C GLU A 130 21.84 23.49 -34.40
N MET A 131 21.22 23.32 -33.24
CA MET A 131 21.45 22.20 -32.33
C MET A 131 20.89 20.91 -32.94
N THR A 132 21.70 19.84 -32.87
CA THR A 132 21.28 18.52 -33.30
C THR A 132 20.65 17.73 -32.15
N VAL A 133 19.71 16.84 -32.47
CA VAL A 133 19.01 16.03 -31.46
C VAL A 133 19.94 14.92 -30.96
N LEU A 134 20.32 14.97 -29.68
CA LEU A 134 21.14 13.96 -29.01
C LEU A 134 20.24 12.96 -28.26
N GLY A 135 19.86 11.88 -28.94
CA GLY A 135 19.05 10.83 -28.35
C GLY A 135 17.57 11.19 -28.20
N LYS A 136 16.79 10.24 -27.68
CA LYS A 136 15.37 10.43 -27.38
C LYS A 136 15.00 9.64 -26.14
N ASP A 137 14.35 10.29 -25.20
CA ASP A 137 13.69 9.62 -24.09
C ASP A 137 12.24 9.33 -24.46
N VAL A 138 11.80 8.09 -24.20
CA VAL A 138 10.49 7.59 -24.60
C VAL A 138 9.72 7.17 -23.37
N THR A 139 8.82 8.03 -22.90
CA THR A 139 7.81 7.70 -21.89
C THR A 139 6.54 7.22 -22.59
N ARG A 140 5.84 6.27 -21.97
CA ARG A 140 4.61 5.70 -22.53
C ARG A 140 3.49 5.78 -21.50
N GLU A 141 2.35 6.30 -21.91
CA GLU A 141 1.14 6.43 -21.10
C GLU A 141 0.00 5.70 -21.81
N LEU A 142 -0.94 5.15 -21.03
CA LEU A 142 -2.13 4.47 -21.55
C LEU A 142 -3.35 5.35 -21.27
N GLU A 143 -3.91 5.95 -22.32
CA GLU A 143 -5.20 6.61 -22.28
C GLU A 143 -6.31 5.56 -22.50
N TYR A 144 -7.25 5.46 -21.57
CA TYR A 144 -8.34 4.49 -21.61
C TYR A 144 -9.69 5.21 -21.70
N GLU A 145 -10.38 5.06 -22.83
CA GLU A 145 -11.74 5.53 -23.02
C GLU A 145 -12.72 4.35 -22.90
N PRO A 146 -13.66 4.36 -21.94
CA PRO A 146 -14.64 3.29 -21.78
C PRO A 146 -15.66 3.28 -22.93
N ALA A 147 -16.13 2.10 -23.31
CA ALA A 147 -17.18 1.96 -24.31
C ALA A 147 -18.49 2.63 -23.83
N VAL A 148 -18.97 3.62 -24.58
CA VAL A 148 -20.23 4.33 -24.29
C VAL A 148 -21.41 3.37 -24.51
N ALA A 149 -22.18 3.11 -23.46
CA ALA A 149 -23.44 2.37 -23.56
C ALA A 149 -24.56 3.29 -24.05
N LYS A 150 -25.38 2.81 -25.00
CA LYS A 150 -26.60 3.49 -25.43
C LYS A 150 -27.78 2.53 -25.42
N VAL A 151 -28.95 3.04 -25.03
CA VAL A 151 -30.22 2.31 -25.13
C VAL A 151 -30.77 2.54 -26.55
N ILE A 152 -31.13 1.45 -27.23
CA ILE A 152 -31.81 1.52 -28.53
C ILE A 152 -33.26 1.11 -28.30
N GLU A 153 -34.18 2.06 -28.48
CA GLU A 153 -35.62 1.79 -28.42
C GLU A 153 -36.15 1.54 -29.83
N HIS A 154 -36.87 0.42 -29.99
CA HIS A 154 -37.53 0.06 -31.24
C HIS A 154 -39.04 0.31 -31.09
N HIS A 155 -39.55 1.32 -31.77
CA HIS A 155 -40.97 1.63 -31.82
C HIS A 155 -41.55 1.10 -33.13
N HIS A 156 -42.45 0.12 -33.05
CA HIS A 156 -43.15 -0.42 -34.20
C HIS A 156 -44.57 0.16 -34.26
N TYR A 157 -44.88 0.92 -35.30
CA TYR A 157 -46.20 1.46 -35.56
C TYR A 157 -46.89 0.59 -36.62
N SER A 158 -48.06 0.04 -36.26
CA SER A 158 -48.94 -0.72 -37.15
C SER A 158 -49.82 0.18 -38.00
#